data_AF-A0A2R8BC36-F1
#
_entry.id   AF-A0A2R8BC36-F1
#
_cell.length_a   1.000
_cell.length_b   1.000
_cell.length_c   1.000
_cell.angle_alpha   90.00
_cell.angle_beta   90.00
_cell.angle_gamma   90.00
#
_symmetry.space_group_name_H-M   'P 1'
#
loop_
_entity.id
_entity.type
_entity.pdbx_description
1 polymer ?
#
loop_
_entity_poly.entity_id
_entity_poly.type
_entity_poly.pdbx_seq_one_letter_code
_entity_poly.pdbx_strand_id
1 'polypeptide(L)' 'MVALFGGDIMDLKYYWLREVELDGIPLIVSRTGWSSEPGYELYLRDGAKGDQLWERIMAAGTQYGLKPGHTSSIRRI' A
#
# COMPACT_ATOMS: atom_id res chain seq x y z
N MET A 1 -3.88 1.51 5.55
CA MET A 1 -4.74 1.14 4.39
C MET A 1 -6.15 1.66 4.51
N VAL A 2 -6.90 1.36 5.58
CA VAL A 2 -8.25 1.91 5.78
C VAL A 2 -8.26 3.45 5.72
N ALA A 3 -7.26 4.11 6.30
CA ALA A 3 -7.10 5.57 6.24
C ALA A 3 -6.92 6.14 4.82
N LEU A 4 -6.58 5.31 3.83
CA LEU A 4 -6.40 5.72 2.42
C LEU A 4 -7.57 5.28 1.54
N PHE A 5 -8.06 4.05 1.74
CA PHE A 5 -9.00 3.40 0.81
C PHE A 5 -10.37 3.11 1.41
N GLY A 6 -10.60 3.40 2.69
CA GLY A 6 -11.84 3.02 3.38
C GLY A 6 -11.84 1.59 3.91
N GLY A 7 -12.95 1.17 4.52
CA GLY A 7 -13.06 -0.12 5.22
C GLY A 7 -13.14 -1.32 4.29
N ASP A 8 -13.66 -1.15 3.08
CA ASP A 8 -13.84 -2.20 2.08
C ASP A 8 -12.52 -2.82 1.59
N ILE A 9 -11.40 -2.12 1.75
CA ILE A 9 -10.06 -2.66 1.44
C ILE A 9 -9.73 -3.91 2.27
N MET A 10 -10.36 -4.06 3.44
CA MET A 10 -10.14 -5.20 4.33
C MET A 10 -10.76 -6.50 3.80
N ASP A 11 -11.72 -6.41 2.87
CA ASP A 11 -12.37 -7.57 2.25
C ASP A 11 -11.51 -8.22 1.15
N LEU A 12 -10.43 -7.55 0.72
CA LEU A 12 -9.50 -8.09 -0.27
C LEU A 12 -8.80 -9.33 0.30
N LYS A 13 -9.01 -10.49 -0.34
CA LYS A 13 -8.44 -11.77 0.10
C LYS A 13 -6.95 -11.86 -0.22
N TYR A 14 -6.25 -12.75 0.48
CA TYR A 14 -4.82 -13.01 0.24
C TYR A 14 -4.58 -13.40 -1.24
N TYR A 15 -3.54 -12.83 -1.85
CA TYR A 15 -3.23 -12.98 -3.29
C TYR A 15 -4.29 -12.47 -4.27
N TRP A 16 -5.30 -11.72 -3.79
CA TRP A 16 -6.22 -11.00 -4.68
C TRP A 16 -5.71 -9.58 -4.91
N LEU A 17 -6.15 -9.02 -6.04
CA LEU A 17 -5.91 -7.63 -6.41
C LEU A 17 -7.21 -6.95 -6.82
N ARG A 18 -7.24 -5.62 -6.75
CA ARG A 18 -8.31 -4.80 -7.33
C ARG A 18 -7.74 -3.50 -7.87
N GLU A 19 -8.39 -2.96 -8.89
CA GLU A 19 -8.14 -1.60 -9.35
C GLU A 19 -8.81 -0.61 -8.40
N VAL A 20 -8.11 0.48 -8.06
CA VAL A 20 -8.62 1.57 -7.22
C VAL A 20 -8.13 2.91 -7.75
N GLU A 21 -8.77 3.97 -7.27
CA GLU A 21 -8.29 5.34 -7.41
C GLU A 21 -8.10 5.94 -6.01
N LEU A 22 -6.98 6.62 -5.80
CA LEU A 22 -6.71 7.38 -4.58
C LEU A 22 -6.47 8.84 -4.95
N ASP A 23 -7.42 9.73 -4.65
CA ASP A 23 -7.30 11.17 -4.94
C ASP A 23 -6.87 11.46 -6.40
N GLY A 24 -7.47 10.76 -7.37
CA GLY A 24 -7.11 10.87 -8.79
C GLY A 24 -5.84 10.12 -9.22
N ILE A 25 -5.24 9.30 -8.35
CA ILE A 25 -4.09 8.44 -8.66
C ILE A 25 -4.60 7.03 -8.99
N PRO A 26 -4.47 6.55 -10.24
CA PRO A 26 -4.90 5.20 -10.60
C PRO A 26 -3.88 4.16 -10.12
N LEU A 27 -4.36 3.17 -9.35
CA LEU A 27 -3.56 2.14 -8.71
C LEU A 27 -4.17 0.74 -8.92
N ILE A 28 -3.32 -0.28 -8.78
CA ILE A 28 -3.76 -1.64 -8.42
C ILE A 28 -3.30 -1.89 -6.99
N VAL A 29 -4.21 -2.35 -6.13
CA VAL A 29 -3.86 -2.82 -4.78
C VAL A 29 -3.94 -4.32 -4.75
N SER A 30 -2.89 -4.98 -4.29
CA SER A 30 -2.90 -6.42 -4.01
C SER A 30 -2.66 -6.69 -2.52
N ARG A 31 -3.23 -7.77 -2.00
CA ARG A 31 -2.90 -8.27 -0.66
C ARG A 31 -1.77 -9.29 -0.73
N THR A 32 -0.58 -8.78 -1.04
CA THR A 32 0.69 -9.50 -1.19
C THR A 32 1.81 -8.72 -0.48
N GLY A 33 3.01 -9.32 -0.40
CA GLY A 33 4.17 -8.68 0.23
C GLY A 33 5.28 -9.69 0.58
N TRP A 34 6.48 -9.17 0.87
CA TRP A 34 7.70 -9.96 1.07
C TRP A 34 8.20 -10.07 2.52
N SER A 35 7.35 -9.82 3.52
CA SER A 35 7.73 -9.78 4.95
C SER A 35 7.05 -10.85 5.82
N SER A 36 6.21 -11.72 5.22
CA SER A 36 5.30 -12.64 5.93
C SER A 36 4.35 -11.95 6.91
N GLU A 37 4.32 -10.61 6.92
CA GLU A 37 3.36 -9.81 7.69
C GLU A 37 2.15 -9.47 6.82
N PRO A 38 0.96 -9.30 7.42
CA PRO A 38 -0.19 -8.77 6.70
C PRO A 38 0.14 -7.41 6.08
N GLY A 39 0.05 -7.34 4.76
CA GLY A 39 0.45 -6.17 3.99
C GLY A 39 -0.24 -6.11 2.65
N TYR A 40 0.04 -5.03 1.94
CA TYR A 40 -0.48 -4.76 0.62
C TYR A 40 0.66 -4.22 -0.25
N GLU A 41 0.59 -4.50 -1.55
CA GLU A 41 1.44 -3.86 -2.56
C GLU A 41 0.59 -2.92 -3.41
N LEU A 42 1.16 -1.76 -3.75
CA LEU A 42 0.53 -0.74 -4.57
C LEU A 42 1.27 -0.65 -5.90
N TYR A 43 0.60 -0.99 -7.00
CA TYR A 43 1.15 -0.82 -8.34
C TYR A 43 0.60 0.47 -8.94
N LEU A 44 1.49 1.44 -9.08
CA LEU A 44 1.17 2.73 -9.69
C LEU A 44 0.98 2.57 -11.20
N ARG A 45 -0.18 2.96 -11.72
CA ARG A 45 -0.48 2.88 -13.16
C ARG A 45 -0.06 4.12 -13.94
N ASP A 46 0.12 5.24 -13.24
CA ASP A 46 0.66 6.48 -13.79
C ASP A 46 1.95 6.85 -13.06
N GLY A 47 3.09 6.50 -13.66
CA GLY A 47 4.42 6.69 -13.06
C GLY A 47 4.76 8.14 -12.72
N ALA A 48 4.09 9.13 -13.33
CA ALA A 48 4.32 10.54 -13.01
C ALA A 48 3.80 10.93 -11.62
N LYS A 49 2.97 10.09 -10.98
CA LYS A 49 2.35 10.36 -9.67
C LYS A 49 3.07 9.70 -8.50
N GLY A 50 4.30 9.22 -8.69
CA GLY A 50 5.08 8.49 -7.68
C GLY A 50 5.25 9.28 -6.37
N ASP A 51 5.75 10.50 -6.46
CA ASP A 51 5.97 11.37 -5.30
C ASP A 51 4.65 11.71 -4.60
N GLN A 52 3.61 12.01 -5.40
CA GLN A 52 2.27 12.32 -4.87
C GLN A 52 1.72 11.15 -4.05
N LEU A 53 1.85 9.92 -4.56
CA LEU A 53 1.42 8.71 -3.86
C LEU A 53 2.21 8.52 -2.56
N TRP A 54 3.54 8.66 -2.63
CA TRP A 54 4.43 8.49 -1.48
C TRP A 54 4.07 9.45 -0.34
N GLU A 55 4.00 10.74 -0.63
CA GLU A 55 3.66 11.77 0.36
C GLU A 55 2.28 11.53 0.97
N ARG A 56 1.31 11.08 0.15
CA ARG A 56 -0.02 10.76 0.63
C ARG A 56 -0.03 9.60 1.63
N ILE A 57 0.73 8.53 1.35
CA ILE A 57 0.88 7.38 2.23
C ILE A 57 1.56 7.79 3.54
N MET A 58 2.65 8.55 3.47
CA MET A 58 3.40 9.00 4.65
C MET A 58 2.58 9.93 5.54
N ALA A 59 1.84 10.88 4.96
CA ALA A 59 0.94 11.75 5.70
C ALA A 59 -0.15 10.95 6.42
N ALA A 60 -0.83 10.03 5.73
CA ALA A 60 -1.87 9.19 6.34
C ALA A 60 -1.31 8.27 7.43
N GLY A 61 -0.05 7.82 7.27
CA GLY A 61 0.67 6.93 8.19
C GLY A 61 1.22 7.60 9.44
N THR A 62 1.30 8.93 9.49
CA THR A 62 1.99 9.67 10.56
C THR A 62 1.42 9.35 11.95
N GLN A 63 0.10 9.30 12.09
CA GLN A 63 -0.56 8.95 13.35
C GLN A 63 -0.29 7.52 13.84
N TYR A 64 0.14 6.63 12.94
CA TYR A 64 0.48 5.23 13.23
C TYR A 64 1.99 5.02 13.44
N GLY A 65 2.79 6.10 13.41
CA GLY A 65 4.24 6.02 13.49
C GLY A 65 4.89 5.37 12.27
N LEU A 66 4.26 5.47 11.09
CA LEU A 66 4.80 4.94 9.84
C LEU A 66 6.18 5.53 9.55
N LYS A 67 7.11 4.67 9.11
CA LYS A 67 8.47 5.05 8.72
C LYS A 67 8.85 4.38 7.41
N PRO A 68 9.75 5.00 6.62
CA PRO A 68 10.35 4.34 5.47
C PRO A 68 11.09 3.08 5.92
N GLY A 69 11.03 2.05 5.09
CA GLY A 69 11.71 0.79 5.34
C GLY A 69 11.92 0.04 4.05
N HIS A 70 12.59 -1.09 4.17
CA HIS A 70 12.75 -2.03 3.08
C HIS A 70 12.51 -3.43 3.62
N THR A 71 12.53 -4.39 2.70
CA THR A 71 12.32 -5.79 3.02
C THR A 71 13.40 -6.33 3.95
N SER A 72 13.02 -7.05 5.00
CA SER A 72 13.97 -7.55 6.01
C SER A 72 14.59 -8.88 5.59
N SER A 73 15.93 -8.91 5.43
CA SER A 73 16.65 -10.15 5.08
C SER A 73 16.53 -11.23 6.16
N ILE A 74 16.55 -10.84 7.44
CA ILE A 74 16.43 -11.78 8.57
C ILE A 74 15.07 -12.49 8.56
N ARG A 75 14.00 -11.79 8.19
CA ARG A 75 12.65 -12.36 8.15
C ARG A 75 12.34 -13.19 6.91
N ARG A 76 13.19 -13.15 5.90
CA ARG A 76 12.98 -13.86 4.63
C ARG A 76 13.61 -15.26 4.60
N ILE A 77 14.36 -15.62 5.64
CA ILE A 77 15.00 -16.92 5.85
C ILE A 77 14.13 -17.70 6.84
#